data_AF-A0A6C0BVH5-F1
#
_entry.id   AF-A0A6C0BVH5-F1
#
_cell.length_a   1.000
_cell.length_b   1.000
_cell.length_c   1.000
_cell.angle_alpha   90.00
_cell.angle_beta   90.00
_cell.angle_gamma   90.00
#
_symmetry.space_group_name_H-M   'P 1'
#
loop_
_entity.id
_entity.type
_entity.pdbx_description
1 polymer ?
#
loop_
_entity_poly.entity_id
_entity_poly.type
_entity_poly.pdbx_seq_one_letter_code
_entity_poly.pdbx_strand_id
1 'polypeptide(L)'
;MATNDKICYTGIGARKSGNHTKKQFLNVMDKNFKDECSQYIKSLKCKSCKKYNRMNNVVIKKTVKAQKKNKTYKMSNKTEKKLVNQLLLCGKCKRNKTKNTKKCDLKNYISFSGAEMGKCVENI
;
A
#
# COMPACT_ATOMS: atom_id res chain seq x y z
N MET A 1 -7.35 -1.07 -33.35
CA MET A 1 -7.17 0.38 -33.55
C MET A 1 -6.13 0.86 -32.55
N ALA A 2 -4.93 1.20 -33.01
CA ALA A 2 -3.85 1.69 -32.16
C ALA A 2 -4.05 3.18 -31.91
N THR A 3 -4.61 3.53 -30.75
CA THR A 3 -4.64 4.93 -30.30
C THR A 3 -3.21 5.35 -29.99
N ASN A 4 -2.76 6.42 -30.64
CA ASN A 4 -1.52 7.10 -30.29
C ASN A 4 -1.71 7.71 -28.89
N ASP A 5 -1.56 6.89 -27.84
CA ASP A 5 -1.69 7.24 -26.43
C ASP A 5 -0.51 8.15 -26.03
N LYS A 6 -0.55 9.40 -26.50
CA LYS A 6 0.31 10.47 -26.03
C LYS A 6 -0.22 10.97 -24.68
N ILE A 7 0.70 11.43 -23.86
CA ILE A 7 0.44 11.96 -22.53
C ILE A 7 1.12 13.33 -22.49
N CYS A 8 0.33 14.36 -22.22
CA CYS A 8 0.87 15.66 -21.88
C CYS A 8 1.38 15.56 -20.45
N TYR A 9 2.69 15.57 -20.28
CA TYR A 9 3.31 15.44 -18.98
C TYR A 9 4.08 16.72 -18.65
N THR A 10 3.41 17.57 -17.88
CA THR A 10 3.89 18.90 -17.46
C THR A 10 3.98 19.03 -15.93
N GLY A 11 3.47 18.05 -15.18
CA GLY A 11 3.43 18.09 -13.72
C GLY A 11 4.57 17.35 -13.02
N ILE A 12 4.30 16.82 -11.83
CA ILE A 12 5.31 16.32 -10.88
C ILE A 12 6.19 15.25 -11.53
N GLY A 13 7.51 15.51 -11.55
CA GLY A 13 8.52 14.58 -12.06
C GLY A 13 8.85 14.71 -13.56
N ALA A 14 8.24 15.66 -14.27
CA ALA A 14 8.52 15.91 -15.67
C ALA A 14 9.88 16.62 -15.80
N ARG A 15 10.93 15.86 -16.17
CA ARG A 15 12.26 16.46 -16.45
C ARG A 15 12.24 17.36 -17.69
N LYS A 16 11.35 17.07 -18.64
CA LYS A 16 11.04 17.89 -19.81
C LYS A 16 9.53 17.87 -20.00
N SER A 17 8.91 19.02 -19.78
CA SER A 17 7.48 19.22 -20.04
C SER A 17 7.18 18.99 -21.52
N GLY A 18 6.09 18.30 -21.83
CA GLY A 18 5.66 18.12 -23.22
C GLY A 18 4.97 16.78 -23.49
N ASN A 19 5.02 16.39 -24.75
CA ASN A 19 4.36 15.19 -25.24
C ASN A 19 5.21 13.94 -25.00
N HIS A 20 4.75 13.04 -24.13
CA HIS A 20 5.38 11.75 -23.88
C HIS A 20 4.53 10.62 -24.47
N THR A 21 5.18 9.55 -24.90
CA THR A 21 4.45 8.29 -25.13
C THR A 21 4.09 7.67 -23.77
N LYS A 22 3.02 6.88 -23.74
CA LYS A 22 2.66 6.05 -22.58
C LYS A 22 3.85 5.29 -21.98
N LYS A 23 4.71 4.70 -22.83
CA LYS A 23 5.90 3.95 -22.38
C LYS A 23 6.94 4.85 -21.69
N GLN A 24 7.21 6.02 -22.26
CA GLN A 24 8.14 6.99 -21.67
C GLN A 24 7.63 7.52 -20.33
N PHE A 25 6.35 7.89 -20.28
CA PHE A 25 5.70 8.34 -19.05
C PHE A 25 5.75 7.29 -17.94
N LEU A 26 5.33 6.06 -18.23
CA LEU A 26 5.35 4.96 -17.25
C LEU A 26 6.77 4.66 -16.78
N ASN A 27 7.77 4.68 -17.66
CA ASN A 27 9.17 4.47 -17.26
C ASN A 27 9.67 5.52 -16.27
N VAL A 28 9.32 6.80 -16.47
CA VAL A 28 9.70 7.88 -15.53
C VAL A 28 8.98 7.69 -14.19
N MET A 29 7.71 7.35 -14.23
CA MET A 29 6.86 7.18 -13.06
C MET A 29 7.24 5.95 -12.22
N ASP A 30 7.42 4.79 -12.84
CA ASP A 30 7.84 3.57 -12.16
C ASP A 30 9.26 3.68 -11.60
N LYS A 31 10.12 4.50 -12.21
CA LYS A 31 11.49 4.69 -11.72
C LYS A 31 11.55 5.58 -10.48
N ASN A 32 10.78 6.67 -10.47
CA ASN A 32 10.96 7.72 -9.47
C ASN A 32 9.83 7.78 -8.44
N PHE A 33 8.61 7.35 -8.77
CA PHE A 33 7.40 7.60 -7.97
C PHE A 33 6.60 6.33 -7.67
N LYS A 34 7.18 5.15 -7.88
CA LYS A 34 6.50 3.85 -7.69
C LYS A 34 5.99 3.63 -6.27
N ASP A 35 6.71 4.11 -5.27
CA ASP A 35 6.32 3.98 -3.87
C ASP A 35 5.36 5.10 -3.43
N GLU A 36 5.50 6.29 -4.02
CA GLU A 36 4.75 7.52 -3.67
C GLU A 36 3.37 7.61 -4.34
N CYS A 37 3.24 7.10 -5.57
CA CYS A 37 1.97 7.08 -6.29
C CYS A 37 0.94 6.15 -5.63
N SER A 38 1.37 5.24 -4.75
CA SER A 38 0.50 4.28 -4.09
C SER A 38 -0.41 4.94 -3.02
N GLN A 39 -1.41 5.72 -3.47
CA GLN A 39 -2.52 6.19 -2.64
C GLN A 39 -3.34 5.05 -1.99
N TYR A 40 -2.98 3.78 -2.26
CA TYR A 40 -3.57 2.63 -1.62
C TYR A 40 -2.49 1.63 -1.19
N ILE A 41 -1.96 1.83 0.02
CA ILE A 41 -1.16 0.83 0.70
C ILE A 41 -2.06 -0.40 0.89
N LYS A 42 -1.73 -1.54 0.27
CA LYS A 42 -2.38 -2.84 0.51
C LYS A 42 -2.13 -3.36 1.95
N SER A 43 -1.68 -2.50 2.87
CA SER A 43 -1.45 -2.78 4.30
C SER A 43 -2.70 -3.39 4.94
N LEU A 44 -3.89 -3.07 4.42
CA LEU A 44 -5.17 -3.67 4.78
C LEU A 44 -5.24 -5.21 4.54
N LYS A 45 -4.30 -5.83 3.81
CA LYS A 45 -4.33 -7.28 3.50
C LYS A 45 -3.17 -8.09 4.09
N CYS A 46 -2.45 -7.58 5.09
CA CYS A 46 -1.46 -8.44 5.74
C CYS A 46 -2.14 -9.59 6.51
N LYS A 47 -2.18 -10.79 5.90
CA LYS A 47 -2.85 -11.98 6.46
C LYS A 47 -2.35 -12.31 7.87
N SER A 48 -1.04 -12.17 8.12
CA SER A 48 -0.44 -12.38 9.45
C SER A 48 -0.92 -11.35 10.48
N CYS A 49 -1.04 -10.07 10.12
CA CYS A 49 -1.63 -9.06 11.00
C CYS A 49 -3.12 -9.32 11.30
N LYS A 50 -3.90 -9.72 10.29
CA LYS A 50 -5.32 -10.09 10.49
C LYS A 50 -5.45 -11.27 11.45
N LYS A 51 -4.59 -12.27 11.30
CA LYS A 51 -4.53 -13.45 12.18
C LYS A 51 -4.11 -13.07 13.60
N TYR A 52 -3.07 -12.25 13.75
CA TYR A 52 -2.64 -11.71 15.05
C TYR A 52 -3.79 -10.98 15.74
N ASN A 53 -4.44 -10.02 15.08
CA ASN A 53 -5.54 -9.25 15.66
C ASN A 53 -6.70 -10.16 16.11
N ARG A 54 -7.07 -11.15 15.29
CA ARG A 54 -8.11 -12.13 15.65
C ARG A 54 -7.73 -12.91 16.90
N MET A 55 -6.49 -13.38 17.00
CA MET A 55 -6.01 -14.13 18.18
C MET A 55 -5.94 -13.22 19.42
N ASN A 56 -5.42 -12.01 19.27
CA ASN A 56 -5.29 -11.05 20.35
C ASN A 56 -6.67 -10.66 20.92
N ASN A 57 -7.66 -10.45 20.05
CA ASN A 57 -9.03 -10.14 20.47
C ASN A 57 -9.66 -11.28 21.30
N VAL A 58 -9.34 -12.54 21.01
CA VAL A 58 -9.81 -13.67 21.83
C VAL A 58 -9.16 -13.64 23.21
N VAL A 59 -7.86 -13.35 23.28
CA VAL A 59 -7.14 -13.22 24.56
C VAL A 59 -7.71 -12.06 25.38
N ILE A 60 -7.87 -10.87 24.78
CA ILE A 60 -8.47 -9.69 25.43
C ILE A 60 -9.86 -10.03 25.98
N LYS A 61 -10.72 -10.67 25.19
CA LYS A 61 -12.07 -11.07 25.65
C LYS A 61 -12.01 -12.01 26.87
N LYS A 62 -11.05 -12.95 26.91
CA LYS A 62 -10.87 -13.84 28.06
C LYS A 62 -10.34 -13.10 29.28
N THR A 63 -9.37 -12.20 29.10
CA THR A 63 -8.83 -11.34 30.15
C THR A 63 -9.92 -10.46 30.75
N VAL A 64 -10.69 -9.75 29.93
CA VAL A 64 -11.81 -8.90 30.39
C VAL A 64 -12.85 -9.73 31.14
N LYS A 65 -13.22 -10.92 30.64
CA LYS A 65 -14.16 -11.81 31.33
C LYS A 65 -13.65 -12.30 32.70
N ALA A 66 -12.35 -12.55 32.82
CA ALA A 66 -11.75 -12.94 34.10
C ALA A 66 -11.70 -11.76 35.07
N GLN A 67 -11.29 -10.58 34.59
CA GLN A 67 -11.23 -9.34 35.39
C GLN A 67 -12.59 -8.95 35.95
N LYS A 68 -13.67 -9.07 35.15
CA LYS A 68 -15.05 -8.86 35.62
C LYS A 68 -15.46 -9.78 36.79
N LYS A 69 -14.74 -10.87 37.00
CA LYS A 69 -14.94 -11.83 38.10
C LYS A 69 -13.86 -11.72 39.18
N ASN A 70 -13.07 -10.64 39.17
CA ASN A 70 -11.88 -10.45 40.02
C ASN A 70 -10.87 -11.60 39.92
N LYS A 71 -10.76 -12.21 38.73
CA LYS A 71 -9.82 -13.29 38.44
C LYS A 71 -8.80 -12.86 37.39
N THR A 72 -7.61 -13.46 37.43
CA THR A 72 -6.59 -13.27 36.40
C THR A 72 -6.68 -14.37 35.35
N TYR A 73 -6.75 -13.99 34.08
CA TYR A 73 -6.65 -14.95 32.99
C TYR A 73 -5.18 -15.38 32.80
N LYS A 74 -4.88 -16.66 33.04
CA LYS A 74 -3.55 -17.24 32.76
C LYS A 74 -3.54 -17.84 31.35
N MET A 75 -2.76 -17.24 30.45
CA MET A 75 -2.55 -17.75 29.11
C MET A 75 -1.57 -18.94 29.14
N SER A 76 -1.75 -19.92 28.26
CA SER A 76 -0.80 -21.03 28.12
C SER A 76 0.43 -20.62 27.30
N ASN A 77 1.61 -21.14 27.65
CA ASN A 77 2.87 -20.88 26.94
C ASN A 77 2.77 -21.17 25.44
N LYS A 78 2.01 -22.19 25.04
CA LYS A 78 1.76 -22.53 23.63
C LYS A 78 1.00 -21.41 22.90
N THR A 79 0.02 -20.80 23.56
CA THR A 79 -0.78 -19.70 22.99
C THR A 79 0.05 -18.44 22.91
N GLU A 80 0.81 -18.14 23.96
CA GLU A 80 1.72 -17.00 24.03
C GLU A 80 2.75 -17.04 22.91
N LYS A 81 3.49 -18.14 22.77
CA LYS A 81 4.48 -18.32 21.68
C LYS A 81 3.85 -18.13 20.30
N LYS A 82 2.63 -18.66 20.08
CA LYS A 82 1.91 -18.45 18.81
C LYS A 82 1.55 -16.98 18.59
N LEU A 83 1.15 -16.26 19.63
CA LEU A 83 0.79 -14.84 19.55
C LEU A 83 2.01 -13.98 19.21
N VAL A 84 3.14 -14.21 19.89
CA VAL A 84 4.42 -13.53 19.64
C VAL A 84 4.90 -13.79 18.22
N ASN A 85 4.87 -15.05 17.76
CA ASN A 85 5.26 -15.38 16.39
C ASN A 85 4.40 -14.67 15.33
N GLN A 86 3.07 -14.60 15.55
CA GLN A 86 2.19 -13.88 14.62
C GLN A 86 2.42 -12.36 14.65
N LEU A 87 2.74 -11.79 15.82
CA LEU A 87 3.13 -10.39 15.94
C LEU A 87 4.39 -10.09 15.14
N LEU A 88 5.43 -10.93 15.25
CA LEU A 88 6.67 -10.79 14.49
C LEU A 88 6.42 -10.86 12.97
N LEU A 89 5.60 -11.82 12.52
CA LEU A 89 5.21 -11.95 11.12
C LEU A 89 4.40 -10.74 10.62
N CYS A 90 3.53 -10.19 11.47
CA CYS A 90 2.82 -8.95 11.17
C CYS A 90 3.79 -7.77 11.04
N GLY A 91 4.73 -7.63 11.97
CA GLY A 91 5.76 -6.59 11.93
C GLY A 91 6.66 -6.66 10.69
N LYS A 92 7.07 -7.87 10.26
CA LYS A 92 7.82 -8.07 9.01
C LYS A 92 7.01 -7.62 7.79
N CYS A 93 5.75 -8.01 7.73
CA CYS A 93 4.84 -7.64 6.65
C CYS A 93 4.58 -6.12 6.58
N LYS A 94 4.42 -5.47 7.74
CA LYS A 94 4.29 -4.01 7.85
C LYS A 94 5.55 -3.25 7.48
N ARG A 95 6.74 -3.85 7.65
CA ARG A 95 8.03 -3.25 7.24
C ARG A 95 8.27 -3.39 5.73
N ASN A 96 7.83 -4.49 5.13
CA ASN A 96 7.87 -4.70 3.68
C ASN A 96 6.74 -3.97 2.94
N LYS A 97 6.56 -2.66 3.18
CA LYS A 97 5.51 -1.86 2.51
C LYS A 97 5.73 -1.82 0.99
N THR A 98 6.97 -1.69 0.53
CA THR A 98 7.36 -1.62 -0.90
C THR A 98 7.02 -2.87 -1.72
N LYS A 99 6.94 -4.06 -1.10
CA LYS A 99 6.49 -5.29 -1.79
C LYS A 99 4.96 -5.48 -1.74
N ASN A 100 4.30 -4.72 -0.87
CA ASN A 100 2.87 -4.81 -0.62
C ASN A 100 2.10 -3.57 -1.13
N THR A 101 2.72 -2.62 -1.81
CA THR A 101 2.01 -1.54 -2.50
C THR A 101 1.42 -2.08 -3.80
N LYS A 102 0.16 -1.72 -4.12
CA LYS A 102 -0.38 -2.00 -5.45
C LYS A 102 0.46 -1.18 -6.42
N LYS A 103 0.98 -1.80 -7.49
CA LYS A 103 1.63 -1.05 -8.57
C LYS A 103 0.64 -0.01 -9.09
N CYS A 104 1.08 1.24 -9.22
CA CYS A 104 0.28 2.23 -9.90
C CYS A 104 0.06 1.80 -11.34
N ASP A 105 -1.19 1.94 -11.80
CA ASP A 105 -1.52 1.83 -13.20
C ASP A 105 -1.43 3.21 -13.82
N LEU A 106 -1.59 3.28 -15.15
CA LEU A 106 -1.48 4.51 -15.90
C LEU A 106 -2.37 5.63 -15.34
N LYS A 107 -3.62 5.31 -14.99
CA LYS A 107 -4.59 6.29 -14.49
C LYS A 107 -4.15 6.84 -13.13
N ASN A 108 -3.62 6.00 -12.25
CA ASN A 108 -3.09 6.44 -10.96
C ASN A 108 -1.90 7.38 -11.14
N TYR A 109 -0.98 7.08 -12.06
CA TYR A 109 0.15 7.96 -12.34
C TYR A 109 -0.26 9.29 -12.97
N ILE A 110 -1.22 9.29 -13.89
CA ILE A 110 -1.78 10.52 -14.48
C ILE A 110 -2.37 11.41 -13.38
N SER A 111 -3.22 10.84 -12.53
CA SER A 111 -3.82 11.57 -11.40
C SER A 111 -2.79 12.07 -10.38
N PHE A 112 -1.77 11.26 -10.07
CA PHE A 112 -0.71 11.64 -9.11
C PHE A 112 0.16 12.78 -9.63
N SER A 113 0.51 12.72 -10.92
CA SER A 113 1.47 13.64 -11.51
C SER A 113 0.85 14.92 -12.05
N GLY A 114 -0.47 14.97 -12.23
CA GLY A 114 -1.15 16.06 -12.93
C GLY A 114 -0.93 16.04 -14.45
N ALA A 115 -0.52 14.89 -15.00
CA ALA A 115 -0.45 14.69 -16.45
C ALA A 115 -1.86 14.54 -17.04
N GLU A 116 -1.98 14.69 -18.35
CA GLU A 116 -3.23 14.54 -19.07
C GLU A 116 -3.08 13.58 -20.26
N MET A 117 -4.14 12.83 -20.57
CA MET A 117 -4.18 12.02 -21.78
C MET A 117 -4.31 12.93 -23.00
N GLY A 118 -3.47 12.74 -24.01
CA GLY A 118 -3.48 13.54 -25.23
C GLY A 118 -2.17 14.27 -25.47
N LYS A 119 -2.21 15.26 -26.38
CA LYS A 119 -1.09 16.15 -26.64
C LYS A 119 -1.20 17.39 -25.75
N CYS A 120 -0.07 17.94 -25.31
CA CYS A 120 -0.05 19.27 -24.73
C CYS A 120 -0.58 20.27 -25.75
N VAL A 121 -1.54 21.07 -25.33
CA VAL A 121 -2.01 22.22 -26.10
C VAL A 121 -0.99 23.32 -25.85
N GLU A 122 -0.30 23.74 -26.91
CA GLU A 122 0.44 25.00 -26.88
C GLU A 122 -0.63 26.09 -26.84
N ASN A 123 -0.78 26.77 -25.69
CA ASN A 123 -1.54 28.01 -25.67
C ASN A 123 -0.75 29.01 -26.53
N ILE A 124 -1.30 29.30 -27.71
CA ILE A 124 -0.94 30.47 -28.52
C ILE A 124 -1.47 31.71 -27.81
#